data_AF-A0A368R6Z2-F1
#
_entry.id   AF-A0A368R6Z2-F1
#
_cell.length_a   1.000
_cell.length_b   1.000
_cell.length_c   1.000
_cell.angle_alpha   90.00
_cell.angle_beta   90.00
_cell.angle_gamma   90.00
#
_symmetry.space_group_name_H-M   'P 1'
#
loop_
_entity.id
_entity.type
_entity.pdbx_description
1 polymer ?
#
loop_
_entity_poly.entity_id
_entity_poly.type
_entity_poly.pdbx_seq_one_letter_code
_entity_poly.pdbx_strand_id
1 'polypeptide(L)'
;MLRGWMEECSREIDRVDLLISTVKEKLSTPDASLPHCGPPENERNQGIYQYLQTSRFGEHPTHDEPAVRFQAPYGSAEERARAIQRDRDSQRAWWKLNLQFLEAKKVLEEKARELERRVNSILDKSLKSRSLLGAGYADYRFEHTTTTRNSAGRCI
;
A
#
# COMPACT_ATOMS: atom_id res chain seq x y z
N MET A 1 13.95 6.66 -22.61
CA MET A 1 14.39 6.07 -21.33
C MET A 1 14.00 6.95 -20.15
N LEU A 2 14.60 8.13 -19.93
CA LEU A 2 14.18 9.05 -18.86
C LEU A 2 12.68 9.37 -18.90
N ARG A 3 12.13 9.65 -20.09
CA ARG A 3 10.68 9.87 -20.27
C ARG A 3 9.81 8.74 -19.70
N GLY A 4 10.16 7.49 -19.97
CA GLY A 4 9.38 6.34 -19.48
C GLY A 4 9.42 6.18 -17.96
N TRP A 5 10.58 6.44 -17.33
CA TRP A 5 10.70 6.47 -15.86
C TRP A 5 9.91 7.62 -15.26
N MET A 6 10.01 8.81 -15.85
CA MET A 6 9.26 9.98 -15.37
C MET A 6 7.75 9.79 -15.53
N GLU A 7 7.31 9.16 -16.62
CA GLU A 7 5.90 8.79 -16.81
C GLU A 7 5.43 7.77 -15.76
N GLU A 8 6.25 6.77 -15.42
CA GLU A 8 5.91 5.80 -14.38
C GLU A 8 5.84 6.45 -12.99
N CYS A 9 6.82 7.28 -12.64
CA CYS A 9 6.79 8.07 -11.41
C CYS A 9 5.56 8.99 -11.35
N SER A 10 5.24 9.68 -12.46
CA SER A 10 4.06 10.54 -12.54
C SER A 10 2.77 9.76 -12.32
N ARG A 11 2.60 8.61 -13.00
CA ARG A 11 1.42 7.75 -12.80
C ARG A 11 1.28 7.28 -11.36
N GLU A 12 2.38 6.94 -10.70
CA GLU A 12 2.35 6.52 -9.31
C GLU A 12 1.96 7.67 -8.37
N ILE A 13 2.50 8.87 -8.60
CA ILE A 13 2.14 10.09 -7.84
C ILE A 13 0.66 10.42 -8.01
N ASP A 14 0.16 10.45 -9.26
CA ASP A 14 -1.24 10.72 -9.58
C ASP A 14 -2.17 9.70 -8.89
N ARG A 15 -1.76 8.43 -8.87
CA ARG A 15 -2.48 7.36 -8.18
C ARG A 15 -2.50 7.59 -6.66
N VAL A 16 -1.41 8.05 -6.06
CA VAL A 16 -1.36 8.38 -4.62
C VAL A 16 -2.31 9.54 -4.31
N ASP A 17 -2.34 10.59 -5.13
CA ASP A 17 -3.24 11.72 -4.94
C ASP A 17 -4.73 11.34 -5.06
N LEU A 18 -5.05 10.48 -6.03
CA LEU A 18 -6.39 9.92 -6.16
C LEU A 18 -6.79 9.11 -4.91
N LEU A 19 -5.88 8.28 -4.40
CA LEU A 19 -6.12 7.48 -3.19
C LEU A 19 -6.29 8.36 -1.95
N ILE A 20 -5.47 9.40 -1.78
CA ILE A 20 -5.62 10.39 -0.71
C ILE A 20 -7.00 11.05 -0.77
N SER A 21 -7.41 11.51 -1.95
CA SER A 21 -8.72 12.14 -2.16
C SER A 21 -9.86 11.19 -1.79
N THR A 22 -9.77 9.94 -2.24
CA THR A 22 -10.74 8.87 -1.93
C THR A 22 -10.84 8.60 -0.43
N VAL A 23 -9.71 8.54 0.28
CA VAL A 23 -9.69 8.29 1.72
C VAL A 23 -10.25 9.49 2.50
N LYS A 24 -9.95 10.72 2.07
CA LYS A 24 -10.53 11.94 2.67
C LYS A 24 -12.05 12.00 2.50
N GLU A 25 -12.58 11.59 1.35
CA GLU A 25 -14.02 11.47 1.11
C GLU A 25 -14.66 10.45 2.07
N LYS A 26 -14.06 9.25 2.21
CA LYS A 26 -14.51 8.23 3.17
C LYS A 26 -14.53 8.73 4.61
N LEU A 27 -13.49 9.47 5.02
CA LEU A 27 -13.43 10.08 6.35
C LEU A 27 -14.50 11.16 6.56
N SER A 28 -14.92 11.84 5.50
CA SER A 28 -15.96 12.88 5.53
C SER A 28 -17.39 12.31 5.51
N THR A 29 -17.55 11.02 5.20
CA THR A 29 -18.85 10.35 5.16
C THR A 29 -19.46 10.30 6.57
N PRO A 30 -20.73 10.70 6.79
CA PRO A 30 -21.40 10.58 8.08
C PRO A 30 -21.56 9.13 8.52
N ASP A 31 -21.57 8.87 9.84
CA ASP A 31 -21.67 7.51 10.40
C ASP A 31 -22.92 6.74 9.93
N ALA A 32 -24.03 7.45 9.70
CA ALA A 32 -25.28 6.87 9.18
C ALA A 32 -25.15 6.33 7.74
N SER A 33 -24.20 6.85 6.98
CA SER A 33 -23.95 6.51 5.57
C SER A 33 -22.72 5.64 5.38
N LEU A 34 -22.05 5.25 6.48
CA LEU A 34 -20.90 4.35 6.40
C LEU A 34 -21.37 2.95 5.98
N PRO A 35 -20.89 2.43 4.85
CA PRO A 35 -21.22 1.08 4.44
C PRO A 35 -20.66 0.09 5.45
N HIS A 36 -21.49 -0.87 5.86
CA HIS A 36 -21.03 -1.94 6.73
C HIS A 36 -20.00 -2.81 6.01
N CYS A 37 -18.80 -2.90 6.57
CA CYS A 37 -17.73 -3.78 6.10
C CYS A 37 -17.56 -4.91 7.12
N GLY A 38 -18.14 -6.07 6.85
CA GLY A 38 -18.02 -7.27 7.69
C GLY A 38 -19.22 -8.21 7.58
N PRO A 39 -19.24 -9.31 8.36
CA PRO A 39 -20.37 -10.23 8.39
C PRO A 39 -21.69 -9.56 8.78
N PRO A 40 -22.84 -10.07 8.29
CA PRO A 40 -24.17 -9.62 8.69
C PRO A 40 -24.34 -9.53 10.21
N GLU A 41 -25.14 -8.56 10.69
CA GLU A 41 -25.31 -8.27 12.12
C GLU A 41 -25.76 -9.47 12.97
N ASN A 42 -26.59 -10.33 12.40
CA ASN A 42 -27.09 -11.57 13.00
C ASN A 42 -26.05 -12.69 13.07
N GLU A 43 -24.95 -12.56 12.34
CA GLU A 43 -23.84 -13.51 12.29
C GLU A 43 -22.61 -13.00 13.06
N ARG A 44 -22.70 -11.81 13.67
CA ARG A 44 -21.63 -11.24 14.49
C ARG A 44 -21.56 -11.97 15.83
N ASN A 45 -20.71 -12.98 15.90
CA ASN A 45 -20.24 -13.51 17.17
C ASN A 45 -19.55 -12.38 17.95
N GLN A 46 -19.75 -12.32 19.27
CA GLN A 46 -18.94 -11.45 20.10
C GLN A 46 -17.47 -11.78 19.81
N GLY A 47 -16.71 -10.75 19.45
CA GLY A 47 -15.41 -10.88 18.81
C GLY A 47 -14.58 -12.00 19.41
N ILE A 48 -14.03 -12.85 18.55
CA ILE A 48 -12.75 -13.45 18.87
C ILE A 48 -11.91 -12.23 19.28
N TYR A 49 -11.36 -12.24 20.49
CA TYR A 49 -10.18 -11.44 20.71
C TYR A 49 -9.20 -11.87 19.62
N GLN A 50 -9.20 -11.20 18.47
CA GLN A 50 -7.98 -11.02 17.70
C GLN A 50 -7.11 -10.10 18.56
N TYR A 51 -6.75 -10.58 19.76
CA TYR A 51 -5.35 -10.58 20.11
C TYR A 51 -4.67 -11.03 18.84
N LEU A 52 -3.93 -10.12 18.22
CA LEU A 52 -2.80 -10.50 17.40
C LEU A 52 -2.09 -11.61 18.20
N GLN A 53 -2.38 -12.87 17.88
CA GLN A 53 -1.79 -14.06 18.49
C GLN A 53 -0.34 -14.19 17.99
N THR A 54 0.37 -13.07 17.85
CA THR A 54 1.73 -13.04 17.31
C THR A 54 2.78 -13.14 18.41
N SER A 55 2.41 -13.11 19.69
CA SER A 55 3.37 -13.18 20.80
C SER A 55 3.16 -14.31 21.80
N ARG A 56 2.08 -15.11 21.71
CA ARG A 56 1.79 -16.16 22.68
C ARG A 56 2.15 -17.58 22.26
N PHE A 57 2.30 -17.81 20.96
CA PHE A 57 2.67 -19.11 20.43
C PHE A 57 4.16 -19.06 20.11
N GLY A 58 4.97 -19.72 20.93
CA GLY A 58 6.33 -20.07 20.51
C GLY A 58 6.28 -21.00 19.30
N GLU A 59 7.45 -21.41 18.81
CA GLU A 59 7.61 -22.30 17.65
C GLU A 59 6.85 -23.64 17.78
N HIS A 60 6.40 -23.99 18.99
CA HIS A 60 5.62 -25.18 19.31
C HIS A 60 4.42 -24.84 20.22
N PRO A 61 3.17 -24.90 19.73
CA PRO A 61 1.98 -24.76 20.57
C PRO A 61 1.87 -25.92 21.56
N THR A 62 1.71 -25.65 22.86
CA THR A 62 1.45 -26.68 23.88
C THR A 62 -0.05 -26.86 24.09
N HIS A 63 -0.46 -28.09 24.44
CA HIS A 63 -1.88 -28.48 24.57
C HIS A 63 -2.61 -27.79 25.75
N ASP A 64 -1.88 -27.16 26.67
CA ASP A 64 -2.41 -26.54 27.90
C ASP A 64 -2.89 -25.09 27.73
N GLU A 65 -3.08 -24.63 26.49
CA GLU A 65 -3.57 -23.28 26.27
C GLU A 65 -5.02 -23.11 26.71
N PRO A 66 -5.35 -21.98 27.39
CA PRO A 66 -6.72 -21.71 27.79
C PRO A 66 -7.59 -21.63 26.54
N ALA A 67 -8.62 -22.47 26.49
CA ALA A 67 -9.60 -22.51 25.40
C ALA A 67 -10.03 -21.07 25.06
N VAL A 68 -9.99 -20.74 23.76
CA VAL A 68 -10.46 -19.45 23.24
C VAL A 68 -11.85 -19.21 23.81
N ARG A 69 -11.99 -18.21 24.69
CA ARG A 69 -13.27 -17.91 25.34
C ARG A 69 -14.25 -17.48 24.27
N PHE A 70 -15.17 -18.37 23.91
CA PHE A 70 -16.25 -18.05 22.99
C PHE A 70 -17.20 -17.10 23.71
N GLN A 71 -17.28 -15.89 23.20
CA GLN A 71 -18.08 -14.83 23.78
C GLN A 71 -19.50 -14.97 23.17
N ALA A 72 -20.55 -14.99 24.01
CA ALA A 72 -21.91 -15.32 23.58
C ALA A 72 -22.47 -14.27 22.60
N PRO A 73 -23.47 -14.55 21.74
CA PRO A 73 -24.06 -13.51 20.88
C PRO A 73 -24.56 -12.30 21.69
N TYR A 74 -24.51 -11.09 21.11
CA TYR A 74 -25.04 -9.89 21.77
C TYR A 74 -26.52 -10.06 22.11
N GLY A 75 -26.82 -10.16 23.41
CA GLY A 75 -28.13 -10.52 23.93
C GLY A 75 -29.11 -9.35 23.92
N SER A 76 -28.60 -8.12 24.03
CA SER A 76 -29.42 -6.90 24.07
C SER A 76 -29.23 -6.00 22.83
N ALA A 77 -30.23 -5.16 22.56
CA ALA A 77 -30.17 -4.17 21.49
C ALA A 77 -29.05 -3.13 21.71
N GLU A 78 -28.79 -2.75 22.97
CA GLU A 78 -27.72 -1.81 23.31
C GLU A 78 -26.32 -2.36 23.03
N GLU A 79 -26.09 -3.64 23.32
CA GLU A 79 -24.81 -4.29 23.03
C GLU A 79 -24.53 -4.34 21.53
N ARG A 80 -25.57 -4.60 20.72
CA ARG A 80 -25.47 -4.56 19.26
C ARG A 80 -25.15 -3.15 18.76
N ALA A 81 -25.82 -2.12 19.29
CA ALA A 81 -25.53 -0.73 18.94
C ALA A 81 -24.08 -0.33 19.29
N ARG A 82 -23.58 -0.73 20.46
CA ARG A 82 -22.18 -0.50 20.85
C ARG A 82 -21.19 -1.25 19.95
N ALA A 83 -21.52 -2.46 19.50
CA ALA A 83 -20.68 -3.20 18.56
C ALA A 83 -20.61 -2.52 17.19
N ILE A 84 -21.75 -2.05 16.67
CA ILE A 84 -21.81 -1.29 15.42
C ILE A 84 -20.96 -0.02 15.51
N GLN A 85 -21.05 0.71 16.63
CA GLN A 85 -20.23 1.92 16.79
C GLN A 85 -18.73 1.59 16.81
N ARG A 86 -18.32 0.54 17.53
CA ARG A 86 -16.91 0.09 17.56
C ARG A 86 -16.38 -0.31 16.18
N ASP A 87 -17.20 -0.96 15.36
CA ASP A 87 -16.81 -1.33 14.00
C ASP A 87 -16.61 -0.08 13.14
N ARG A 88 -17.50 0.91 13.24
CA ARG A 88 -17.35 2.22 12.57
C ARG A 88 -16.08 2.94 13.03
N ASP A 89 -15.84 2.98 14.33
CA ASP A 89 -14.66 3.63 14.91
C ASP A 89 -13.37 2.96 14.41
N SER A 90 -13.37 1.63 14.32
CA SER A 90 -12.24 0.83 13.81
C SER A 90 -12.00 1.10 12.32
N GLN A 91 -13.05 1.15 11.50
CA GLN A 91 -12.94 1.51 10.08
C GLN A 91 -12.37 2.92 9.89
N ARG A 92 -12.84 3.90 10.68
CA ARG A 92 -12.30 5.28 10.66
C ARG A 92 -10.85 5.32 11.10
N ALA A 93 -10.47 4.60 12.14
CA ALA A 93 -9.09 4.50 12.59
C ALA A 93 -8.18 3.91 11.49
N TRP A 94 -8.65 2.86 10.82
CA TRP A 94 -7.94 2.26 9.69
C TRP A 94 -7.77 3.24 8.51
N TRP A 95 -8.81 3.99 8.15
CA TRP A 95 -8.70 5.00 7.10
C TRP A 95 -7.77 6.16 7.47
N LYS A 96 -7.75 6.60 8.74
CA LYS A 96 -6.79 7.59 9.22
C LYS A 96 -5.34 7.09 9.08
N LEU A 97 -5.08 5.84 9.46
CA LEU A 97 -3.75 5.23 9.29
C LEU A 97 -3.36 5.16 7.81
N ASN A 98 -4.27 4.73 6.93
CA ASN A 98 -4.03 4.71 5.49
C ASN A 98 -3.74 6.11 4.93
N LEU A 99 -4.45 7.13 5.41
CA LEU A 99 -4.19 8.51 5.03
C LEU A 99 -2.78 8.94 5.42
N GLN A 100 -2.35 8.67 6.66
CA GLN A 100 -0.98 8.97 7.11
C GLN A 100 0.07 8.26 6.26
N PHE A 101 -0.16 6.98 5.91
CA PHE A 101 0.75 6.23 5.04
C PHE A 101 0.84 6.84 3.63
N LEU A 102 -0.30 7.20 3.03
CA LEU A 102 -0.35 7.81 1.71
C LEU A 102 0.28 9.22 1.69
N GLU A 103 0.04 10.01 2.73
CA GLU A 103 0.69 11.33 2.90
C GLU A 103 2.20 11.19 3.06
N ALA A 104 2.68 10.20 3.81
CA ALA A 104 4.11 9.89 3.88
C ALA A 104 4.68 9.46 2.51
N LYS A 105 3.89 8.73 1.71
CA LYS A 105 4.27 8.31 0.36
C LYS A 105 4.42 9.50 -0.62
N LYS A 106 3.91 10.70 -0.32
CA LYS A 106 4.17 11.91 -1.13
C LYS A 106 5.64 12.29 -1.23
N VAL A 107 6.51 11.77 -0.35
CA VAL A 107 7.97 11.92 -0.51
C VAL A 107 8.47 11.42 -1.88
N LEU A 108 7.76 10.47 -2.51
CA LEU A 108 8.09 10.02 -3.87
C LEU A 108 8.03 11.15 -4.90
N GLU A 109 7.16 12.15 -4.71
CA GLU A 109 7.04 13.30 -5.60
C GLU A 109 8.32 14.14 -5.62
N GLU A 110 8.88 14.40 -4.44
CA GLU A 110 10.16 15.11 -4.31
C GLU A 110 11.32 14.28 -4.88
N LYS A 111 11.35 12.98 -4.58
CA LYS A 111 12.39 12.06 -5.05
C LYS A 111 12.36 11.86 -6.56
N ALA A 112 11.18 11.82 -7.18
CA ALA A 112 11.02 11.78 -8.63
C ALA A 112 11.62 13.03 -9.30
N ARG A 113 11.33 14.23 -8.76
CA ARG A 113 11.92 15.49 -9.26
C ARG A 113 13.44 15.53 -9.07
N GLU A 114 13.95 14.99 -7.96
CA GLU A 114 15.39 14.89 -7.70
C GLU A 114 16.08 13.96 -8.72
N LEU A 115 15.47 12.80 -8.97
CA LEU A 115 15.93 11.84 -9.98
C LEU A 115 15.97 12.46 -11.37
N GLU A 116 14.90 13.15 -11.78
CA GLU A 116 14.83 13.83 -13.07
C GLU A 116 15.98 14.81 -13.27
N ARG A 117 16.20 15.69 -12.28
CA ARG A 117 17.27 16.69 -12.30
C ARG A 117 18.64 16.03 -12.41
N ARG A 118 18.88 14.95 -11.66
CA ARG A 118 20.15 14.22 -11.68
C ARG A 118 20.40 13.55 -13.02
N VAL A 119 19.42 12.83 -13.56
CA VAL A 119 19.58 12.14 -14.85
C VAL A 119 19.76 13.14 -15.99
N ASN A 120 19.01 14.24 -16.00
CA ASN A 120 19.21 15.30 -16.99
C ASN A 120 20.60 15.95 -16.89
N SER A 121 21.10 16.18 -15.68
CA SER A 121 22.46 16.70 -15.48
C SER A 121 23.53 15.73 -15.97
N ILE A 122 23.37 14.43 -15.71
CA ILE A 122 24.29 13.38 -16.20
C ILE A 122 24.25 13.35 -17.73
N LEU A 123 23.05 13.35 -18.33
CA LEU A 123 22.88 13.35 -19.78
C LEU A 123 23.54 14.56 -20.44
N ASP A 124 23.33 15.76 -19.90
CA ASP A 124 23.93 17.00 -20.41
C ASP A 124 25.47 16.96 -20.32
N LYS A 125 26.02 16.47 -19.20
CA LYS A 125 27.47 16.27 -19.05
C LYS A 125 28.01 15.25 -20.05
N SER A 126 27.32 14.13 -20.24
CA SER A 126 27.70 13.11 -21.21
C SER A 126 27.67 13.64 -22.64
N LEU A 127 26.65 14.42 -23.03
CA LEU A 127 26.56 15.05 -24.35
C LEU A 127 27.65 16.10 -24.58
N LYS A 128 28.06 16.83 -23.54
CA LYS A 128 29.13 17.83 -23.61
C LYS A 128 30.54 17.23 -23.52
N SER A 129 30.67 15.99 -23.06
CA SER A 129 31.97 15.33 -22.93
C SER A 129 32.58 15.05 -24.31
N ARG A 130 33.85 15.43 -24.50
CA ARG A 130 34.56 15.14 -25.75
C ARG A 130 34.81 13.63 -25.85
N SER A 131 34.34 13.02 -26.94
CA SER A 131 34.76 11.67 -27.30
C SER A 131 36.26 11.68 -27.62
N LEU A 132 37.03 10.84 -26.93
CA LEU A 132 38.46 10.62 -27.22
C LEU A 132 38.68 9.89 -28.56
N LEU A 133 37.66 9.23 -29.09
CA LEU A 133 37.78 8.31 -30.22
C LEU A 133 37.02 8.77 -31.48
N GLY A 134 36.43 9.97 -31.48
CA GLY A 134 35.62 10.48 -32.60
C GLY A 134 34.20 9.87 -32.65
N ALA A 135 33.43 10.23 -33.67
CA ALA A 135 32.06 9.74 -33.87
C ALA A 135 32.06 8.28 -34.36
N GLY A 136 31.24 7.41 -33.75
CA GLY A 136 31.04 6.02 -34.19
C GLY A 136 31.52 4.92 -33.22
N TYR A 137 32.31 5.26 -32.19
CA TYR A 137 32.79 4.29 -31.18
C TYR A 137 31.96 4.25 -29.90
N ALA A 138 31.14 5.27 -29.65
CA ALA A 138 30.26 5.30 -28.49
C ALA A 138 28.98 4.51 -28.82
N ASP A 139 28.78 3.37 -28.18
CA ASP A 139 27.47 2.74 -28.14
C ASP A 139 26.58 3.55 -27.19
N TYR A 140 25.63 4.30 -27.76
CA TYR A 140 24.66 5.09 -26.99
C TYR A 140 23.51 4.22 -26.44
N ARG A 141 23.58 2.89 -26.57
CA ARG A 141 22.64 1.97 -25.92
C ARG A 141 22.94 1.92 -24.43
N PHE A 142 21.92 2.25 -23.65
CA PHE A 142 21.97 2.15 -22.20
C PHE A 142 21.46 0.78 -21.76
N GLU A 143 22.31 -0.01 -21.10
CA GLU A 143 22.03 -1.39 -20.71
C GLU A 143 21.26 -1.53 -19.38
N HIS A 144 19.98 -1.11 -19.30
CA HIS A 144 19.21 -1.31 -18.07
C HIS A 144 17.73 -1.72 -18.26
N THR A 145 17.37 -2.31 -19.41
CA THR A 145 16.11 -3.05 -19.49
C THR A 145 16.23 -4.36 -18.73
N THR A 146 15.56 -4.48 -17.60
CA THR A 146 15.17 -5.77 -17.06
C THR A 146 14.30 -6.47 -18.09
N THR A 147 14.93 -7.32 -18.89
CA THR A 147 14.25 -8.42 -19.57
C THR A 147 13.50 -9.18 -18.49
N THR A 148 12.19 -9.01 -18.46
CA THR A 148 11.28 -9.93 -17.79
C THR A 148 11.64 -11.32 -18.30
N ARG A 149 12.18 -12.15 -17.40
CA ARG A 149 12.43 -13.56 -17.64
C ARG A 149 11.07 -14.23 -17.84
N ASN A 150 10.54 -14.19 -19.06
CA ASN A 150 9.52 -15.12 -19.50
C ASN A 150 10.25 -16.45 -19.76
N SER A 151 10.52 -17.20 -18.70
CA SER A 151 10.74 -18.65 -18.82
C SER A 151 9.38 -19.35 -18.90
N ALA A 152 8.59 -18.97 -19.91
CA ALA A 152 7.59 -19.85 -20.51
C ALA A 152 8.28 -20.53 -21.69
N GLY A 153 9.13 -21.51 -21.38
CA GLY A 153 9.85 -22.32 -22.34
C GLY A 153 9.50 -23.78 -22.11
N ARG A 154 8.31 -24.18 -22.54
CA ARG A 154 7.95 -25.59 -22.73
C ARG A 154 8.61 -26.04 -24.03
N CYS A 155 9.45 -27.09 -23.99
CA CYS A 155 9.75 -27.95 -25.13
C CYS A 155 10.16 -29.35 -24.62
N ILE A 156 9.32 -30.33 -24.99
CA ILE A 156 9.37 -31.80 -24.87
C ILE A 156 9.49 -32.39 -23.46
#